data_AF-A0A351CC35-F1
#
_entry.id   AF-A0A351CC35-F1
#
_cell.length_a   1.000
_cell.length_b   1.000
_cell.length_c   1.000
_cell.angle_alpha   90.00
_cell.angle_beta   90.00
_cell.angle_gamma   90.00
#
_symmetry.space_group_name_H-M   'P 1'
#
loop_
_entity.id
_entity.type
_entity.pdbx_description
1 polymer ?
#
loop_
_entity_poly.entity_id
_entity_poly.type
_entity_poly.pdbx_seq_one_letter_code
_entity_poly.pdbx_strand_id
1 'polypeptide(L)'
;MIRKLTIISMVFTLMVWITSFSVYASGPNFFNPAIYADGEAWATKGVADLPPPNEHNHQSFDKLFSFTNGANGQLPVAEAAPGNPNYNGGRWDLKLVTWTIINPPIVMSYDGIEWYLNQGDLIITSGNSYFECPLLPLR
;
A
#
# COMPACT_ATOMS: atom_id res chain seq x y z
N MET A 1 4.80 -5.97 79.01
CA MET A 1 5.46 -6.93 78.09
C MET A 1 4.73 -6.94 76.75
N ILE A 2 5.42 -6.49 75.69
CA ILE A 2 5.41 -7.00 74.31
C ILE A 2 4.07 -7.22 73.57
N ARG A 3 3.89 -6.32 72.58
CA ARG A 3 3.50 -6.49 71.16
C ARG A 3 2.18 -7.21 70.82
N LYS A 4 1.35 -6.55 70.00
CA LYS A 4 1.00 -7.03 68.65
C LYS A 4 0.29 -5.97 67.78
N LEU A 5 0.89 -5.78 66.60
CA LEU A 5 0.33 -5.39 65.29
C LEU A 5 -0.52 -4.12 65.16
N THR A 6 0.16 -3.03 64.78
CA THR A 6 -0.43 -1.89 64.08
C THR A 6 0.08 -1.89 62.64
N ILE A 7 -0.49 -2.68 61.73
CA ILE A 7 -0.26 -2.55 60.28
C ILE A 7 -1.54 -3.00 59.58
N ILE A 8 -1.85 -2.34 58.46
CA ILE A 8 -2.84 -2.66 57.42
C ILE A 8 -4.06 -1.73 57.48
N SER A 9 -4.02 -0.64 56.71
CA SER A 9 -5.01 -0.36 55.66
C SER A 9 -4.88 1.10 55.21
N MET A 10 -3.99 1.39 54.26
CA MET A 10 -4.20 2.49 53.30
C MET A 10 -3.21 2.41 52.14
N VAL A 11 -3.20 1.30 51.41
CA VAL A 11 -2.67 1.28 50.04
C VAL A 11 -3.86 1.55 49.14
N PHE A 12 -4.21 2.83 48.99
CA PHE A 12 -5.21 3.26 48.02
C PHE A 12 -4.60 3.03 46.64
N THR A 13 -5.06 1.95 46.03
CA THR A 13 -4.58 1.39 44.78
C THR A 13 -4.82 2.42 43.68
N LEU A 14 -3.74 2.93 43.10
CA LEU A 14 -3.75 3.85 41.97
C LEU A 14 -4.34 3.10 40.75
N MET A 15 -5.67 3.16 40.62
CA MET A 15 -6.41 2.61 39.49
C MET A 15 -6.16 3.54 38.30
N VAL A 16 -5.13 3.23 37.52
CA VAL A 16 -4.85 3.87 36.23
C VAL A 16 -6.03 3.57 35.31
N TRP A 17 -6.85 4.58 35.05
CA TRP A 17 -7.85 4.55 33.99
C TRP A 17 -7.13 4.51 32.64
N ILE A 18 -6.92 3.32 32.11
CA ILE A 18 -6.46 3.15 30.73
C ILE A 18 -7.66 3.51 29.85
N THR A 19 -7.77 4.77 29.45
CA THR A 19 -8.66 5.17 28.37
C THR A 19 -8.15 4.51 27.10
N SER A 20 -8.77 3.39 26.72
CA SER A 20 -8.53 2.76 25.43
C SER A 20 -9.08 3.69 24.36
N PHE A 21 -8.21 4.49 23.74
CA PHE A 21 -8.57 5.20 22.53
C PHE A 21 -8.75 4.17 21.42
N SER A 22 -9.99 3.91 21.02
CA SER A 22 -10.25 3.13 19.82
C SER A 22 -9.68 3.89 18.62
N VAL A 23 -8.61 3.35 18.02
CA VAL A 23 -8.16 3.81 16.70
C VAL A 23 -9.17 3.26 15.69
N TYR A 24 -10.09 4.11 15.25
CA TYR A 24 -11.00 3.76 14.17
C TYR A 24 -10.20 3.69 12.86
N ALA A 25 -10.12 2.51 12.26
CA ALA A 25 -9.58 2.38 10.91
C ALA A 25 -10.46 3.18 9.94
N SER A 26 -9.88 4.13 9.20
CA SER A 26 -10.61 4.88 8.19
C SER A 26 -11.23 3.92 7.15
N GLY A 27 -12.46 4.22 6.72
CA GLY A 27 -13.08 3.51 5.60
C GLY A 27 -12.29 3.69 4.30
N PRO A 28 -12.50 2.82 3.30
CA PRO A 28 -11.89 3.02 1.99
C PRO A 28 -12.40 4.31 1.35
N ASN A 29 -11.52 5.05 0.66
CA ASN A 29 -11.94 6.20 -0.13
C ASN A 29 -12.32 5.75 -1.54
N PHE A 30 -13.61 5.55 -1.78
CA PHE A 30 -14.15 5.09 -3.06
C PHE A 30 -14.33 6.19 -4.12
N PHE A 31 -14.13 7.47 -3.76
CA PHE A 31 -14.47 8.59 -4.64
C PHE A 31 -13.25 9.20 -5.34
N ASN A 32 -12.05 8.90 -4.85
CA ASN A 32 -10.82 9.45 -5.40
C ASN A 32 -10.04 8.36 -6.14
N PRO A 33 -9.68 8.58 -7.42
CA PRO A 33 -8.80 7.68 -8.14
C PRO A 33 -7.41 7.70 -7.50
N ALA A 34 -6.84 6.52 -7.30
CA ALA A 34 -5.56 6.36 -6.62
C ALA A 34 -4.56 5.53 -7.42
N ILE A 35 -5.02 4.53 -8.17
CA ILE A 35 -4.19 3.63 -8.97
C ILE A 35 -4.85 3.44 -10.33
N TYR A 36 -4.07 3.38 -11.41
CA TYR A 36 -4.54 2.92 -12.71
C TYR A 36 -4.25 1.43 -12.89
N ALA A 37 -5.18 0.70 -13.48
CA ALA A 37 -4.98 -0.70 -13.85
C ALA A 37 -5.93 -1.05 -14.99
N ASP A 38 -5.45 -1.83 -15.96
CA ASP A 38 -6.23 -2.30 -17.12
C ASP A 38 -6.96 -1.17 -17.89
N GLY A 39 -6.37 0.04 -17.90
CA GLY A 39 -6.95 1.20 -18.58
C GLY A 39 -7.99 1.97 -17.78
N GLU A 40 -8.24 1.59 -16.53
CA GLU A 40 -9.24 2.20 -15.65
C GLU A 40 -8.61 2.77 -14.37
N ALA A 41 -9.35 3.66 -13.70
CA ALA A 41 -8.95 4.22 -12.42
C ALA A 41 -9.63 3.49 -11.26
N TRP A 42 -8.85 3.20 -10.23
CA TRP A 42 -9.25 2.44 -9.05
C TRP A 42 -9.04 3.27 -7.78
N ALA A 43 -9.95 3.11 -6.83
CA ALA A 43 -9.71 3.50 -5.46
C ALA A 43 -8.80 2.47 -4.77
N THR A 44 -8.27 2.84 -3.61
CA THR A 44 -7.51 1.92 -2.77
C THR A 44 -7.68 2.22 -1.28
N LYS A 45 -7.25 1.28 -0.45
CA LYS A 45 -7.14 1.46 0.99
C LYS A 45 -5.86 0.79 1.47
N GLY A 46 -4.98 1.55 2.13
CA GLY A 46 -3.83 0.97 2.80
C GLY A 46 -4.27 0.00 3.90
N VAL A 47 -3.74 -1.23 3.86
CA VAL A 47 -4.04 -2.28 4.83
C VAL A 47 -2.85 -2.51 5.75
N ALA A 48 -1.68 -2.84 5.19
CA ALA A 48 -0.49 -3.15 5.96
C ALA A 48 0.80 -2.99 5.14
N ASP A 49 1.91 -2.71 5.83
CA ASP A 49 3.25 -2.97 5.29
C ASP A 49 3.54 -4.47 5.36
N LEU A 50 4.19 -5.01 4.33
CA LEU A 50 4.52 -6.42 4.23
C LEU A 50 6.05 -6.60 4.28
N PRO A 51 6.54 -7.73 4.83
CA PRO A 51 7.95 -8.05 4.70
C PRO A 51 8.30 -8.30 3.22
N PRO A 52 9.57 -8.09 2.83
CA PRO A 52 10.05 -8.51 1.52
C PRO A 52 9.74 -10.00 1.26
N PRO A 53 9.40 -10.37 0.01
CA PRO A 53 9.19 -11.76 -0.36
C PRO A 53 10.48 -12.56 -0.25
N ASN A 54 10.31 -13.87 -0.09
CA ASN A 54 11.35 -14.88 -0.17
C ASN A 54 11.09 -15.79 -1.39
N GLU A 55 12.01 -16.73 -1.62
CA GLU A 55 11.98 -17.66 -2.77
C GLU A 55 10.65 -18.43 -2.94
N HIS A 56 9.84 -18.55 -1.89
CA HIS A 56 8.59 -19.31 -1.90
C HIS A 56 7.32 -18.47 -2.09
N ASN A 57 7.40 -17.14 -2.03
CA ASN A 57 6.22 -16.28 -2.08
C ASN A 57 6.32 -15.05 -3.00
N HIS A 58 7.35 -14.95 -3.85
CA HIS A 58 7.45 -13.89 -4.85
C HIS A 58 6.20 -13.78 -5.74
N GLN A 59 5.61 -14.91 -6.11
CA GLN A 59 4.41 -15.01 -6.93
C GLN A 59 3.15 -14.47 -6.26
N SER A 60 3.19 -14.18 -4.95
CA SER A 60 2.06 -13.62 -4.21
C SER A 60 2.04 -12.09 -4.18
N PHE A 61 2.91 -11.46 -4.95
CA PHE A 61 2.99 -10.02 -5.10
C PHE A 61 2.85 -9.65 -6.58
N ASP A 62 2.08 -8.61 -6.83
CA ASP A 62 1.97 -7.94 -8.13
C ASP A 62 2.89 -6.72 -8.14
N LYS A 63 3.39 -6.31 -9.31
CA LYS A 63 4.15 -5.06 -9.39
C LYS A 63 3.21 -3.85 -9.36
N LEU A 64 3.60 -2.82 -8.60
CA LEU A 64 2.98 -1.50 -8.63
C LEU A 64 3.99 -0.47 -9.11
N PHE A 65 3.72 0.18 -10.24
CA PHE A 65 4.62 1.09 -10.92
C PHE A 65 4.34 2.54 -10.55
N SER A 66 5.15 3.12 -9.67
CA SER A 66 5.05 4.52 -9.26
C SER A 66 5.98 5.40 -10.09
N PHE A 67 5.44 6.42 -10.74
CA PHE A 67 6.20 7.32 -11.59
C PHE A 67 6.88 8.43 -10.80
N THR A 68 8.16 8.71 -11.09
CA THR A 68 8.97 9.75 -10.43
C THR A 68 8.94 11.09 -11.17
N ASN A 69 8.71 11.07 -12.48
CA ASN A 69 8.64 12.23 -13.37
C ASN A 69 7.52 12.08 -14.43
N GLY A 70 6.37 11.52 -14.01
CA GLY A 70 5.21 11.30 -14.88
C GLY A 70 4.50 12.59 -15.33
N ALA A 71 3.58 12.44 -16.28
CA ALA A 71 2.67 13.50 -16.68
C ALA A 71 1.83 14.01 -15.50
N ASN A 72 1.32 15.24 -15.57
CA ASN A 72 0.36 15.71 -14.57
C ASN A 72 -0.89 14.82 -14.57
N GLY A 73 -1.31 14.37 -13.39
CA GLY A 73 -2.42 13.41 -13.25
C GLY A 73 -2.02 11.94 -13.39
N GLN A 74 -0.75 11.62 -13.65
CA GLN A 74 -0.26 10.25 -13.61
C GLN A 74 -0.42 9.66 -12.19
N LEU A 75 -1.11 8.52 -12.11
CA LEU A 75 -1.21 7.70 -10.90
C LEU A 75 -0.26 6.50 -11.00
N PRO A 76 0.06 5.80 -9.90
CA PRO A 76 0.71 4.50 -9.99
C PRO A 76 -0.10 3.53 -10.87
N VAL A 77 0.59 2.66 -11.61
CA VAL A 77 -0.03 1.66 -12.48
C VAL A 77 0.16 0.27 -11.89
N ALA A 78 -0.90 -0.52 -11.74
CA ALA A 78 -0.80 -1.90 -11.29
C ALA A 78 -0.58 -2.88 -12.46
N GLU A 79 0.18 -3.94 -12.21
CA GLU A 79 0.39 -5.05 -13.15
C GLU A 79 -0.89 -5.86 -13.42
N ALA A 80 -1.79 -5.94 -12.44
CA ALA A 80 -3.04 -6.67 -12.53
C ALA A 80 -4.15 -5.98 -11.71
N ALA A 81 -5.41 -6.22 -12.10
CA ALA A 81 -6.60 -5.70 -11.43
C ALA A 81 -7.62 -6.80 -11.10
N PRO A 82 -8.62 -6.52 -10.22
CA PRO A 82 -9.73 -7.43 -9.97
C PRO A 82 -10.40 -7.93 -11.26
N GLY A 83 -10.54 -9.25 -11.38
CA GLY A 83 -11.03 -9.92 -12.59
C GLY A 83 -9.92 -10.61 -13.39
N ASN A 84 -8.67 -10.18 -13.22
CA ASN A 84 -7.50 -10.90 -13.73
C ASN A 84 -7.20 -12.11 -12.81
N PRO A 85 -7.07 -13.35 -13.33
CA PRO A 85 -6.76 -14.54 -12.53
C PRO A 85 -5.42 -14.48 -11.78
N ASN A 86 -4.50 -13.63 -12.25
CA ASN A 86 -3.19 -13.45 -11.64
C ASN A 86 -3.16 -12.31 -10.62
N TYR A 87 -4.27 -11.61 -10.39
CA TYR A 87 -4.32 -10.54 -9.40
C TYR A 87 -4.22 -11.08 -7.97
N ASN A 88 -3.19 -10.65 -7.24
CA ASN A 88 -2.85 -11.12 -5.89
C ASN A 88 -3.46 -10.26 -4.78
N GLY A 89 -4.61 -9.63 -5.04
CA GLY A 89 -5.37 -8.90 -4.03
C GLY A 89 -4.76 -7.56 -3.61
N GLY A 90 -3.83 -7.03 -4.39
CA GLY A 90 -3.16 -5.76 -4.12
C GLY A 90 -2.05 -5.87 -3.08
N ARG A 91 -1.38 -7.02 -3.05
CA ARG A 91 -0.08 -7.16 -2.40
C ARG A 91 0.99 -6.72 -3.40
N TRP A 92 1.65 -5.61 -3.11
CA TRP A 92 2.47 -4.90 -4.07
C TRP A 92 3.96 -5.08 -3.82
N ASP A 93 4.70 -5.31 -4.90
CA ASP A 93 6.14 -5.06 -5.01
C ASP A 93 6.33 -3.73 -5.75
N LEU A 94 6.70 -2.68 -5.02
CA LEU A 94 6.80 -1.33 -5.57
C LEU A 94 7.97 -1.23 -6.56
N LYS A 95 7.67 -0.74 -7.76
CA LYS A 95 8.62 -0.35 -8.79
C LYS A 95 8.61 1.16 -8.98
N LEU A 96 9.79 1.74 -9.13
CA LEU A 96 9.94 3.15 -9.44
C LEU A 96 10.19 3.30 -10.93
N VAL A 97 9.36 4.11 -11.58
CA VAL A 97 9.39 4.32 -13.03
C VAL A 97 9.81 5.75 -13.33
N THR A 98 10.80 5.90 -14.19
CA THR A 98 11.30 7.20 -14.64
C THR A 98 11.25 7.25 -16.16
N TRP A 99 10.56 8.25 -16.71
CA TRP A 99 10.58 8.57 -18.13
C TRP A 99 11.93 9.12 -18.56
N THR A 100 12.39 8.71 -19.74
CA THR A 100 13.58 9.28 -20.40
C THR A 100 13.22 10.42 -21.36
N ILE A 101 11.93 10.57 -21.68
CA ILE A 101 11.38 11.59 -22.58
C ILE A 101 10.90 12.84 -21.82
N ILE A 102 10.87 13.99 -22.50
CA ILE A 102 10.57 15.29 -21.89
C ILE A 102 9.07 15.50 -21.63
N ASN A 103 8.20 15.01 -22.52
CA ASN A 103 6.75 15.19 -22.42
C ASN A 103 6.05 13.83 -22.38
N PRO A 104 6.08 13.15 -21.23
CA PRO A 104 5.51 11.82 -21.13
C PRO A 104 3.97 11.85 -21.21
N PRO A 105 3.35 10.81 -21.80
CA PRO A 105 1.91 10.62 -21.74
C PRO A 105 1.47 10.06 -20.38
N ILE A 106 0.16 10.06 -20.13
CA ILE A 106 -0.42 9.26 -19.04
C ILE A 106 -0.49 7.80 -19.49
N VAL A 107 -0.01 6.89 -18.66
CA VAL A 107 -0.12 5.43 -18.85
C VAL A 107 -1.06 4.87 -17.79
N MET A 108 -1.99 4.01 -18.20
CA MET A 108 -3.06 3.50 -17.34
C MET A 108 -3.11 1.97 -17.25
N SER A 109 -2.24 1.25 -17.95
CA SER A 109 -2.23 -0.21 -18.00
C SER A 109 -0.80 -0.75 -18.01
N TYR A 110 -0.64 -1.99 -17.55
CA TYR A 110 0.63 -2.71 -17.57
C TYR A 110 1.17 -2.89 -18.99
N ASP A 111 0.32 -3.25 -19.95
CA ASP A 111 0.68 -3.35 -21.37
C ASP A 111 1.28 -2.02 -21.90
N GLY A 112 0.76 -0.89 -21.43
CA GLY A 112 1.32 0.43 -21.74
C GLY A 112 2.73 0.61 -21.18
N ILE A 113 2.97 0.20 -19.92
CA ILE A 113 4.31 0.22 -19.31
C ILE A 113 5.28 -0.64 -20.14
N GLU A 114 4.89 -1.87 -20.47
CA GLU A 114 5.74 -2.77 -21.26
C GLU A 114 6.05 -2.20 -22.64
N TRP A 115 5.07 -1.58 -23.30
CA TRP A 115 5.27 -0.93 -24.59
C TRP A 115 6.36 0.15 -24.52
N TYR A 116 6.25 1.10 -23.59
CA TYR A 116 7.23 2.20 -23.46
C TYR A 116 8.58 1.71 -22.95
N LEU A 117 8.61 0.69 -22.08
CA LEU A 117 9.84 0.04 -21.65
C LEU A 117 10.59 -0.58 -22.85
N ASN A 118 9.88 -1.27 -23.74
CA ASN A 118 10.44 -1.89 -24.93
C ASN A 118 10.96 -0.87 -25.97
N GLN A 119 10.44 0.37 -25.95
CA GLN A 119 10.98 1.48 -26.75
C GLN A 119 12.23 2.13 -26.13
N GLY A 120 12.54 1.83 -24.85
CA GLY A 120 13.60 2.51 -24.10
C GLY A 120 13.18 3.86 -23.50
N ASP A 121 11.87 4.15 -23.48
CA ASP A 121 11.32 5.40 -22.95
C ASP A 121 11.17 5.38 -21.42
N LEU A 122 11.28 4.20 -20.81
CA LEU A 122 11.19 4.00 -19.36
C LEU A 122 12.45 3.35 -18.79
N ILE A 123 12.83 3.82 -17.61
CA ILE A 123 13.76 3.14 -16.72
C ILE A 123 12.96 2.69 -15.49
N ILE A 124 13.04 1.40 -15.17
CA ILE A 124 12.35 0.81 -14.01
C ILE A 124 13.38 0.30 -13.01
N THR A 125 13.25 0.71 -11.76
CA THR A 125 14.07 0.23 -10.64
C THR A 125 13.20 -0.31 -9.52
N SER A 126 13.81 -1.08 -8.61
CA SER A 126 13.12 -1.54 -7.40
C SER A 126 12.86 -0.37 -6.45
N GLY A 127 11.64 -0.29 -5.92
CA GLY A 127 11.30 0.60 -4.81
C GLY A 127 11.65 0.02 -3.44
N ASN A 128 12.01 -1.28 -3.37
CA ASN A 128 12.32 -2.01 -2.13
C ASN A 128 11.24 -1.84 -1.03
N SER A 129 9.98 -1.70 -1.44
CA SER A 129 8.84 -1.52 -0.56
C SER A 129 7.75 -2.51 -0.93
N TYR A 130 7.16 -3.11 0.09
CA TYR A 130 6.15 -4.16 -0.04
C TYR A 130 5.01 -3.85 0.91
N PHE A 131 3.79 -3.82 0.40
CA PHE A 131 2.62 -3.43 1.17
C PHE A 131 1.36 -3.96 0.54
N GLU A 132 0.27 -3.94 1.29
CA GLU A 132 -1.05 -4.35 0.85
C GLU A 132 -1.97 -3.15 0.76
N CYS A 133 -2.47 -2.87 -0.45
CA CYS A 133 -3.59 -1.95 -0.65
C CYS A 133 -4.48 -2.43 -1.82
N PRO A 134 -5.60 -3.13 -1.55
CA PRO A 134 -6.45 -3.69 -2.60
C PRO A 134 -7.04 -2.60 -3.50
N LEU A 135 -7.27 -2.98 -4.76
CA LEU A 135 -7.96 -2.14 -5.73
C LEU A 135 -9.46 -2.25 -5.49
N LEU A 136 -10.11 -1.10 -5.42
CA LEU A 136 -11.53 -0.98 -5.13
C LEU A 136 -12.21 -0.22 -6.27
N PRO A 137 -13.40 -0.67 -6.71
CA PRO A 137 -14.14 0.04 -7.74
C PRO A 137 -14.49 1.45 -7.24
N LEU A 138 -14.32 2.44 -8.10
CA LEU A 138 -14.79 3.80 -7.83
C LEU A 138 -16.32 3.82 -7.71
N ARG A 139 -16.85 4.77 -6.93
CA ARG A 139 -18.29 4.95 -6.71
C ARG A 139 -18.73 6.39 -6.98
#